data_AF-A0A5C8HR01-F1
#
_entry.id   AF-A0A5C8HR01-F1
#
_cell.length_a   1.000
_cell.length_b   1.000
_cell.length_c   1.000
_cell.angle_alpha   90.00
_cell.angle_beta   90.00
_cell.angle_gamma   90.00
#
_symmetry.space_group_name_H-M   'P 1'
#
loop_
_entity.id
_entity.type
_entity.pdbx_description
1 polymer ?
#
loop_
_entity_poly.entity_id
_entity_poly.type
_entity_poly.pdbx_seq_one_letter_code
_entity_poly.pdbx_strand_id
1 'polypeptide(L)'
;MSHDSALVANGLPLFGNPAQIHVFDGQRTSSVTIGDVMHHTSVNGRPPVTTGLGAATNLVETAIDIGRIRSRAHSLAVWDAVLRKGVDLDAIARRWRSQASSRGTRALAWLTQRATRDSESPGESVSRALIEWLGYASPVLQHPVETPEGAWRLDFAWLGARVAGEFDGYEKYNLHGAGVDEAFRQEKRREDSLRRAGFRVARWEYHDLSDPMRLDRILRSAGLVPVNPPDLAMLRAYRPTGPPRLA
;
A
#
# COMPACT_ATOMS: atom_id res chain seq x y z
N MET A 1 -18.62 -12.82 -3.22
CA MET A 1 -17.53 -12.01 -3.82
C MET A 1 -16.18 -12.47 -3.30
N SER A 2 -15.13 -12.43 -4.13
CA SER A 2 -13.74 -12.78 -3.78
C SER A 2 -12.74 -11.85 -4.48
N HIS A 3 -11.45 -11.98 -4.18
CA HIS A 3 -10.37 -11.21 -4.84
C HIS A 3 -10.70 -9.70 -4.93
N ASP A 4 -10.67 -9.10 -6.12
CA ASP A 4 -10.89 -7.67 -6.30
C ASP A 4 -12.32 -7.23 -5.95
N SER A 5 -13.32 -8.07 -6.21
CA SER A 5 -14.71 -7.74 -5.81
C SER A 5 -14.85 -7.76 -4.28
N ALA A 6 -14.10 -8.61 -3.58
CA ALA A 6 -14.07 -8.59 -2.13
C ALA A 6 -13.32 -7.39 -1.55
N LEU A 7 -12.39 -6.75 -2.29
CA LEU A 7 -11.78 -5.50 -1.85
C LEU A 7 -12.85 -4.43 -1.64
N VAL A 8 -13.71 -4.23 -2.64
CA VAL A 8 -14.82 -3.26 -2.57
C VAL A 8 -15.78 -3.62 -1.44
N ALA A 9 -16.21 -4.87 -1.38
CA ALA A 9 -17.16 -5.34 -0.36
C ALA A 9 -16.65 -5.18 1.08
N ASN A 10 -15.33 -5.24 1.29
CA ASN A 10 -14.69 -5.10 2.58
C ASN A 10 -14.14 -3.68 2.84
N GLY A 11 -14.37 -2.70 1.95
CA GLY A 11 -13.83 -1.34 2.11
C GLY A 11 -12.30 -1.29 2.10
N LEU A 12 -11.66 -2.00 1.17
CA LEU A 12 -10.20 -2.09 1.02
C LEU A 12 -9.74 -1.41 -0.29
N PRO A 13 -8.46 -0.98 -0.39
CA PRO A 13 -7.97 -0.27 -1.57
C PRO A 13 -8.07 -1.10 -2.85
N LEU A 14 -8.73 -0.57 -3.89
CA LEU A 14 -8.80 -1.19 -5.21
C LEU A 14 -7.98 -0.40 -6.23
N PHE A 15 -6.95 -1.04 -6.79
CA PHE A 15 -6.07 -0.45 -7.79
C PHE A 15 -6.53 -0.74 -9.21
N GLY A 16 -6.69 0.33 -10.01
CA GLY A 16 -7.10 0.25 -11.41
C GLY A 16 -8.58 -0.12 -11.62
N ASN A 17 -8.89 -0.54 -12.85
CA ASN A 17 -10.23 -1.00 -13.26
C ASN A 17 -10.20 -2.52 -13.44
N PRO A 18 -10.71 -3.33 -12.50
CA PRO A 18 -10.84 -4.76 -12.72
C PRO A 18 -11.80 -5.00 -13.89
N ALA A 19 -11.37 -5.78 -14.88
CA ALA A 19 -12.18 -6.12 -16.06
C ALA A 19 -13.24 -7.20 -15.76
N GLN A 20 -13.10 -7.91 -14.64
CA GLN A 20 -13.95 -9.05 -14.28
C GLN A 20 -14.54 -8.86 -12.88
N ILE A 21 -15.71 -9.47 -12.66
CA ILE A 21 -16.32 -9.66 -11.35
C ILE A 21 -15.82 -10.99 -10.78
N HIS A 22 -15.26 -10.97 -9.57
CA HIS A 22 -14.66 -12.14 -8.95
C HIS A 22 -15.59 -12.75 -7.90
N VAL A 23 -15.97 -14.01 -8.09
CA VAL A 23 -16.82 -14.77 -7.17
C VAL A 23 -16.12 -16.04 -6.71
N PHE A 24 -16.49 -16.53 -5.53
CA PHE A 24 -16.00 -17.81 -5.02
C PHE A 24 -17.13 -18.83 -5.12
N ASP A 25 -16.83 -19.99 -5.69
CA ASP A 25 -17.76 -21.10 -5.89
C ASP A 25 -17.11 -22.39 -5.38
N GLY A 26 -17.46 -22.76 -4.15
CA GLY A 26 -16.92 -23.94 -3.47
C GLY A 26 -17.43 -25.27 -4.01
N GLN A 27 -18.39 -25.28 -4.94
CA GLN A 27 -18.89 -26.51 -5.58
C GLN A 27 -18.09 -26.88 -6.84
N ARG A 28 -17.23 -25.97 -7.33
CA ARG A 28 -16.42 -26.20 -8.53
C ARG A 28 -15.09 -26.84 -8.21
N THR A 29 -14.58 -27.64 -9.15
CA THR A 29 -13.26 -28.27 -9.08
C THR A 29 -12.17 -27.47 -9.79
N SER A 30 -12.54 -26.54 -10.68
CA SER A 30 -11.61 -25.64 -11.37
C SER A 30 -12.18 -24.22 -11.49
N SER A 31 -11.29 -23.24 -11.58
CA SER A 31 -11.66 -21.86 -11.90
C SER A 31 -12.12 -21.73 -13.34
N VAL A 32 -13.11 -20.87 -13.61
CA VAL A 32 -13.67 -20.64 -14.95
C VAL A 32 -14.14 -19.20 -15.10
N THR A 33 -14.03 -18.66 -16.31
CA THR A 33 -14.64 -17.38 -16.70
C THR A 33 -15.93 -17.65 -17.48
N ILE A 34 -17.02 -17.02 -17.07
CA ILE A 34 -18.32 -17.05 -17.76
C ILE A 34 -18.77 -15.61 -17.98
N GLY A 35 -18.75 -15.14 -19.23
CA GLY A 35 -18.92 -13.71 -19.54
C GLY A 35 -17.87 -12.88 -18.80
N ASP A 36 -18.31 -11.86 -18.07
CA ASP A 36 -17.45 -10.98 -17.28
C ASP A 36 -17.18 -11.48 -15.85
N VAL A 37 -17.64 -12.69 -15.51
CA VAL A 37 -17.54 -13.25 -14.15
C VAL A 37 -16.46 -14.32 -14.08
N MET A 38 -15.48 -14.13 -13.20
CA MET A 38 -14.44 -15.10 -12.87
C MET A 38 -14.83 -15.88 -11.61
N HIS A 39 -15.10 -17.17 -11.78
CA HIS A 39 -15.39 -18.09 -10.69
C HIS A 39 -14.09 -18.71 -10.17
N HIS A 40 -13.79 -18.44 -8.91
CA HIS A 40 -12.67 -19.03 -8.18
C HIS A 40 -13.13 -20.19 -7.33
N THR A 41 -12.26 -21.18 -7.14
CA THR A 41 -12.47 -22.32 -6.25
C THR A 41 -11.24 -22.56 -5.37
N SER A 42 -11.43 -23.26 -4.27
CA SER A 42 -10.41 -23.66 -3.32
C SER A 42 -10.88 -24.93 -2.60
N VAL A 43 -9.97 -25.88 -2.45
CA VAL A 43 -10.19 -27.08 -1.61
C VAL A 43 -10.28 -26.75 -0.12
N ASN A 44 -9.79 -25.58 0.29
CA ASN A 44 -9.92 -25.11 1.66
C ASN A 44 -11.27 -24.42 1.84
N GLY A 45 -11.98 -24.73 2.92
CA GLY A 45 -13.21 -24.04 3.31
C GLY A 45 -12.98 -22.55 3.53
N ARG A 46 -13.89 -21.73 2.99
CA ARG A 46 -13.84 -20.27 3.06
C ARG A 46 -15.21 -19.74 3.50
N PRO A 47 -15.49 -19.70 4.81
CA PRO A 47 -16.77 -19.19 5.28
C PRO A 47 -16.92 -17.71 4.87
N PRO A 48 -18.02 -17.35 4.20
CA PRO A 48 -18.25 -15.98 3.78
C PRO A 48 -18.60 -15.10 4.99
N VAL A 49 -18.37 -13.80 4.84
CA VAL A 49 -18.88 -12.77 5.74
C VAL A 49 -19.93 -11.93 5.00
N THR A 50 -20.93 -11.46 5.73
CA THR A 50 -21.94 -10.55 5.19
C THR A 50 -21.41 -9.13 5.22
N THR A 51 -21.48 -8.43 4.08
CA THR A 51 -21.16 -7.00 3.97
C THR A 51 -22.36 -6.24 3.40
N GLY A 52 -22.27 -4.90 3.34
CA GLY A 52 -23.31 -4.07 2.73
C GLY A 52 -23.56 -4.35 1.24
N LEU A 53 -22.62 -5.02 0.56
CA LEU A 53 -22.72 -5.41 -0.85
C LEU A 53 -23.02 -6.91 -1.04
N GLY A 54 -23.31 -7.63 0.04
CA GLY A 54 -23.61 -9.07 0.04
C GLY A 54 -22.48 -9.94 0.61
N ALA A 55 -22.51 -11.24 0.32
CA ALA A 55 -21.54 -12.19 0.86
C ALA A 55 -20.14 -12.02 0.21
N ALA A 56 -19.10 -11.91 1.02
CA ALA A 56 -17.71 -11.77 0.57
C ALA A 56 -16.76 -12.73 1.32
N THR A 57 -15.57 -12.96 0.76
CA THR A 57 -14.45 -13.52 1.54
C THR A 57 -14.10 -12.57 2.68
N ASN A 58 -13.75 -13.12 3.84
CA ASN A 58 -13.29 -12.31 4.98
C ASN A 58 -11.97 -11.59 4.66
N LEU A 59 -11.56 -10.66 5.53
CA LEU A 59 -10.35 -9.85 5.34
C LEU A 59 -9.07 -10.70 5.17
N VAL A 60 -8.92 -11.80 5.92
CA VAL A 60 -7.75 -12.69 5.84
C VAL A 60 -7.68 -13.39 4.48
N GLU A 61 -8.78 -14.02 4.06
CA GLU A 61 -8.84 -14.70 2.75
C GLU A 61 -8.64 -13.70 1.61
N THR A 62 -9.26 -12.52 1.72
CA THR A 62 -9.14 -11.46 0.71
C THR A 62 -7.69 -10.97 0.58
N ALA A 63 -6.99 -10.75 1.70
CA ALA A 63 -5.57 -10.38 1.68
C ALA A 63 -4.70 -11.44 0.98
N ILE A 64 -4.93 -12.71 1.29
CA ILE A 64 -4.17 -13.84 0.70
C ILE A 64 -4.45 -13.95 -0.80
N ASP A 65 -5.72 -13.89 -1.20
CA ASP A 65 -6.13 -13.96 -2.60
C ASP A 65 -5.48 -12.83 -3.41
N ILE A 66 -5.52 -11.60 -2.89
CA ILE A 66 -4.87 -10.44 -3.54
C ILE A 66 -3.35 -10.61 -3.60
N GLY A 67 -2.71 -11.06 -2.52
CA GLY A 67 -1.27 -11.35 -2.49
C GLY A 67 -0.82 -12.41 -3.51
N ARG A 68 -1.74 -13.25 -4.00
CA ARG A 68 -1.48 -14.26 -5.04
C ARG A 68 -1.68 -13.76 -6.47
N ILE A 69 -2.43 -12.68 -6.69
CA ILE A 69 -2.83 -12.24 -8.04
C ILE A 69 -2.40 -10.83 -8.41
N ARG A 70 -2.19 -9.93 -7.44
CA ARG A 70 -1.78 -8.54 -7.68
C ARG A 70 -0.27 -8.37 -7.53
N SER A 71 0.24 -7.22 -7.98
CA SER A 71 1.64 -6.84 -7.78
C SER A 71 1.96 -6.78 -6.28
N ARG A 72 3.22 -6.99 -5.91
CA ARG A 72 3.63 -6.97 -4.49
C ARG A 72 3.37 -5.62 -3.82
N ALA A 73 3.54 -4.52 -4.54
CA ALA A 73 3.27 -3.17 -4.03
C ALA A 73 1.78 -2.95 -3.71
N HIS A 74 0.88 -3.31 -4.64
CA HIS A 74 -0.56 -3.17 -4.40
C HIS A 74 -1.06 -4.15 -3.34
N SER A 75 -0.49 -5.36 -3.32
CA SER A 75 -0.81 -6.34 -2.28
C SER A 75 -0.37 -5.87 -0.91
N LEU A 76 0.77 -5.20 -0.79
CA LEU A 76 1.24 -4.61 0.46
C LEU A 76 0.28 -3.55 0.98
N ALA A 77 -0.20 -2.66 0.10
CA ALA A 77 -1.20 -1.67 0.45
C ALA A 77 -2.51 -2.28 0.99
N VAL A 78 -2.97 -3.38 0.39
CA VAL A 78 -4.13 -4.13 0.88
C VAL A 78 -3.85 -4.80 2.21
N TRP A 79 -2.67 -5.42 2.38
CA TRP A 79 -2.28 -6.07 3.63
C TRP A 79 -2.18 -5.05 4.77
N ASP A 80 -1.51 -3.93 4.56
CA ASP A 80 -1.41 -2.85 5.55
C ASP A 80 -2.81 -2.35 5.94
N ALA A 81 -3.71 -2.15 4.96
CA ALA A 81 -5.10 -1.76 5.23
C ALA A 81 -5.87 -2.82 6.05
N VAL A 82 -5.64 -4.11 5.78
CA VAL A 82 -6.22 -5.21 6.57
C VAL A 82 -5.70 -5.20 8.01
N LEU A 83 -4.41 -4.96 8.22
CA LEU A 83 -3.83 -4.82 9.57
C LEU A 83 -4.38 -3.59 10.31
N ARG A 84 -4.59 -2.47 9.61
CA ARG A 84 -5.25 -1.28 10.18
C ARG A 84 -6.70 -1.55 10.60
N LYS A 85 -7.41 -2.48 9.94
CA LYS A 85 -8.73 -2.97 10.35
C LYS A 85 -8.71 -3.96 11.53
N GLY A 86 -7.54 -4.18 12.15
CA GLY A 86 -7.41 -4.97 13.37
C GLY A 86 -7.15 -6.46 13.15
N VAL A 87 -6.91 -6.89 11.91
CA VAL A 87 -6.49 -8.28 11.64
C VAL A 87 -5.03 -8.46 12.04
N ASP A 88 -4.75 -9.52 12.78
CA ASP A 88 -3.39 -9.90 13.15
C ASP A 88 -2.63 -10.50 11.96
N LEU A 89 -1.40 -10.04 11.74
CA LEU A 89 -0.50 -10.53 10.69
C LEU A 89 -0.23 -12.03 10.86
N ASP A 90 -0.11 -12.51 12.09
CA ASP A 90 0.12 -13.94 12.35
C ASP A 90 -1.09 -14.79 11.95
N ALA A 91 -2.31 -14.26 12.05
CA ALA A 91 -3.50 -14.96 11.57
C ALA A 91 -3.46 -15.14 10.04
N ILE A 92 -3.07 -14.10 9.30
CA ILE A 92 -2.86 -14.18 7.85
C ILE A 92 -1.75 -15.18 7.53
N ALA A 93 -0.63 -15.10 8.23
CA ALA A 93 0.53 -15.95 8.01
C ALA A 93 0.26 -17.43 8.26
N ARG A 94 -0.39 -17.77 9.39
CA ARG A 94 -0.84 -19.14 9.68
C ARG A 94 -1.80 -19.63 8.61
N ARG A 95 -2.73 -18.78 8.18
CA ARG A 95 -3.77 -19.16 7.22
C ARG A 95 -3.20 -19.49 5.85
N TRP A 96 -2.29 -18.70 5.30
CA TRP A 96 -1.76 -19.00 3.97
C TRP A 96 -0.80 -20.19 3.98
N ARG A 97 -0.05 -20.40 5.07
CA ARG A 97 0.84 -21.56 5.23
C ARG A 97 0.09 -22.88 5.35
N SER A 98 -1.14 -22.87 5.86
CA SER A 98 -1.98 -24.07 5.94
C SER A 98 -2.71 -24.41 4.64
N GLN A 99 -2.71 -23.52 3.64
CA GLN A 99 -3.34 -23.79 2.35
C GLN A 99 -2.49 -24.78 1.53
N ALA A 100 -3.14 -25.78 0.92
CA ALA A 100 -2.47 -26.74 0.04
C ALA A 100 -1.80 -26.12 -1.21
N SER A 101 -2.17 -24.90 -1.59
CA SER A 101 -1.68 -24.26 -2.82
C SER A 101 -0.32 -23.57 -2.61
N SER A 102 0.69 -24.00 -3.37
CA SER A 102 2.02 -23.40 -3.43
C SER A 102 2.11 -22.10 -4.25
N ARG A 103 1.03 -21.75 -4.97
CA ARG A 103 0.99 -20.54 -5.82
C ARG A 103 1.18 -19.27 -4.98
N GLY A 104 2.06 -18.39 -5.42
CA GLY A 104 2.25 -17.08 -4.78
C GLY A 104 2.94 -17.11 -3.42
N THR A 105 3.41 -18.25 -2.93
CA THR A 105 4.09 -18.39 -1.62
C THR A 105 5.25 -17.43 -1.44
N ARG A 106 6.09 -17.19 -2.46
CA ARG A 106 7.16 -16.18 -2.41
C ARG A 106 6.65 -14.76 -2.25
N ALA A 107 5.51 -14.42 -2.87
CA ALA A 107 4.90 -13.10 -2.70
C ALA A 107 4.30 -12.95 -1.30
N LEU A 108 3.57 -13.98 -0.82
CA LEU A 108 3.00 -14.02 0.51
C LEU A 108 4.07 -13.94 1.61
N ALA A 109 5.19 -14.65 1.46
CA ALA A 109 6.32 -14.57 2.39
C ALA A 109 6.95 -13.17 2.42
N TRP A 110 7.13 -12.53 1.25
CA TRP A 110 7.62 -11.15 1.17
C TRP A 110 6.66 -10.18 1.86
N LEU A 111 5.34 -10.34 1.66
CA LEU A 111 4.30 -9.53 2.31
C LEU A 111 4.29 -9.73 3.83
N THR A 112 4.38 -10.98 4.32
CA THR A 112 4.44 -11.28 5.75
C THR A 112 5.63 -10.59 6.44
N GLN A 113 6.74 -10.37 5.75
CA GLN A 113 7.91 -9.69 6.33
C GLN A 113 7.79 -8.16 6.35
N ARG A 114 6.86 -7.57 5.60
CA ARG A 114 6.83 -6.12 5.32
C ARG A 114 5.52 -5.44 5.66
N ALA A 115 4.44 -6.20 5.76
CA ALA A 115 3.15 -5.63 6.12
C ALA A 115 3.23 -5.01 7.53
N THR A 116 2.69 -3.81 7.68
CA THR A 116 2.59 -3.08 8.95
C THR A 116 1.33 -2.26 8.99
N ARG A 117 0.89 -1.91 10.21
CA ARG A 117 -0.21 -1.00 10.44
C ARG A 117 0.18 0.47 10.33
N ASP A 118 1.47 0.78 10.38
CA ASP A 118 1.99 2.15 10.47
C ASP A 118 1.98 2.89 9.13
N SER A 119 1.84 2.19 8.00
CA SER A 119 1.53 2.83 6.74
C SER A 119 0.06 3.21 6.76
N GLU A 120 -0.28 4.49 6.61
CA GLU A 120 -1.63 4.98 6.82
C GLU A 120 -2.43 5.09 5.53
N SER A 121 -1.75 5.32 4.41
CA SER A 121 -2.33 5.35 3.08
C SER A 121 -1.81 4.23 2.16
N PRO A 122 -2.59 3.84 1.12
CA PRO A 122 -2.10 2.90 0.11
C PRO A 122 -0.87 3.39 -0.64
N GLY A 123 -0.76 4.72 -0.83
CA GLY A 123 0.36 5.34 -1.53
C GLY A 123 1.64 5.27 -0.71
N GLU A 124 1.56 5.40 0.61
CA GLU A 124 2.70 5.11 1.49
C GLU A 124 3.16 3.65 1.34
N SER A 125 2.24 2.69 1.35
CA SER A 125 2.59 1.27 1.24
C SER A 125 3.27 0.95 -0.10
N VAL A 126 2.78 1.55 -1.20
CA VAL A 126 3.41 1.45 -2.51
C VAL A 126 4.79 2.12 -2.51
N SER A 127 4.90 3.30 -1.90
CA SER A 127 6.17 4.02 -1.76
C SER A 127 7.22 3.16 -1.04
N ARG A 128 6.85 2.48 0.05
CA ARG A 128 7.76 1.58 0.79
C ARG A 128 8.30 0.45 -0.08
N ALA A 129 7.43 -0.18 -0.87
CA ALA A 129 7.83 -1.23 -1.79
C ALA A 129 8.84 -0.71 -2.83
N LEU A 130 8.57 0.47 -3.42
CA LEU A 130 9.47 1.08 -4.41
C LEU A 130 10.80 1.54 -3.79
N ILE A 131 10.77 2.18 -2.61
CA ILE A 131 11.96 2.60 -1.85
C ILE A 131 12.89 1.39 -1.62
N GLU A 132 12.33 0.26 -1.19
CA GLU A 132 13.11 -0.98 -1.01
C GLU A 132 13.70 -1.48 -2.33
N TRP A 133 12.89 -1.56 -3.40
CA TRP A 133 13.37 -2.07 -4.68
C TRP A 133 14.36 -1.15 -5.38
N LEU A 134 14.35 0.14 -5.07
CA LEU A 134 15.36 1.11 -5.51
C LEU A 134 16.67 0.99 -4.69
N GLY A 135 16.67 0.19 -3.63
CA GLY A 135 17.86 -0.11 -2.82
C GLY A 135 18.09 0.87 -1.67
N TYR A 136 17.14 1.75 -1.34
CA TYR A 136 17.25 2.64 -0.18
C TYR A 136 17.04 1.88 1.13
N ALA A 137 17.62 2.40 2.20
CA ALA A 137 17.36 1.89 3.55
C ALA A 137 15.87 2.06 3.89
N SER A 138 15.32 1.12 4.66
CA SER A 138 13.94 1.24 5.13
C SER A 138 13.78 2.49 6.01
N PRO A 139 12.81 3.37 5.70
CA PRO A 139 12.53 4.53 6.55
C PRO A 139 11.83 4.09 7.84
N VAL A 140 11.98 4.90 8.90
CA VAL A 140 11.09 4.86 10.05
C VAL A 140 9.77 5.51 9.63
N LEU A 141 8.65 4.82 9.84
CA LEU A 141 7.34 5.37 9.48
C LEU A 141 6.77 6.21 10.61
N GLN A 142 5.95 7.20 10.25
CA GLN A 142 5.14 7.97 11.18
C GLN A 142 5.95 8.55 12.36
N HIS A 143 7.17 9.01 12.07
CA HIS A 143 8.13 9.43 13.08
C HIS A 143 7.80 10.82 13.63
N PRO A 144 7.62 10.99 14.95
CA PRO A 144 7.41 12.30 15.56
C PRO A 144 8.71 13.11 15.60
N VAL A 145 8.61 14.39 15.30
CA VAL A 145 9.70 15.37 15.38
C VAL A 145 9.20 16.58 16.14
N GLU A 146 9.86 16.88 17.25
CA GLU A 146 9.65 18.10 18.02
C GLU A 146 10.37 19.27 17.35
N THR A 147 9.65 20.37 17.10
CA THR A 147 10.20 21.61 16.58
C THR A 147 9.79 22.78 17.48
N PRO A 148 10.52 23.91 17.47
CA PRO A 148 10.12 25.11 18.22
C PRO A 148 8.70 25.61 17.92
N GLU A 149 8.16 25.26 16.74
CA GLU A 149 6.83 25.64 16.25
C GLU A 149 5.75 24.58 16.53
N GLY A 150 6.13 23.43 17.09
CA GLY A 150 5.22 22.33 17.45
C GLY A 150 5.74 20.94 17.07
N ALA A 151 4.99 19.92 17.47
CA ALA A 151 5.28 18.55 17.09
C ALA A 151 4.72 18.25 15.68
N TRP A 152 5.57 17.68 14.82
CA TRP A 152 5.18 17.21 13.50
C TRP A 152 5.42 15.71 13.38
N ARG A 153 4.69 15.04 12.49
CA ARG A 153 4.91 13.63 12.18
C ARG A 153 5.35 13.49 10.74
N LEU A 154 6.38 12.68 10.49
CA LEU A 154 6.93 12.41 9.17
C LEU A 154 6.41 11.05 8.68
N ASP A 155 5.87 10.99 7.47
CA ASP A 155 5.43 9.72 6.88
C ASP A 155 6.60 8.73 6.77
N PHE A 156 7.75 9.25 6.34
CA PHE A 156 9.01 8.53 6.19
C PHE A 156 10.16 9.32 6.79
N ALA A 157 10.98 8.68 7.64
CA ALA A 157 12.15 9.32 8.22
C ALA A 157 13.41 8.47 8.04
N TRP A 158 14.43 9.07 7.41
CA TRP A 158 15.79 8.56 7.38
C TRP A 158 16.66 9.38 8.33
N LEU A 159 16.63 9.03 9.62
CA LEU A 159 17.23 9.82 10.70
C LEU A 159 18.73 10.07 10.50
N GLY A 160 19.47 9.04 10.08
CA GLY A 160 20.91 9.16 9.82
C GLY A 160 21.26 10.12 8.68
N ALA A 161 20.37 10.26 7.69
CA ALA A 161 20.55 11.16 6.55
C ALA A 161 19.86 12.52 6.74
N ARG A 162 19.14 12.71 7.86
CA ARG A 162 18.25 13.86 8.11
C ARG A 162 17.35 14.16 6.91
N VAL A 163 16.70 13.13 6.39
CA VAL A 163 15.70 13.26 5.30
C VAL A 163 14.33 12.87 5.82
N ALA A 164 13.36 13.74 5.57
CA ALA A 164 11.94 13.51 5.77
C ALA A 164 11.31 13.23 4.40
N GLY A 165 10.61 12.11 4.25
CA GLY A 165 9.80 11.79 3.09
C GLY A 165 8.33 11.98 3.38
N GLU A 166 7.62 12.64 2.47
CA GLU A 166 6.20 12.95 2.60
C GLU A 166 5.47 12.47 1.34
N PHE A 167 4.43 11.66 1.54
CA PHE A 167 3.57 11.23 0.45
C PHE A 167 2.29 12.06 0.47
N ASP A 168 2.16 13.02 -0.46
CA ASP A 168 0.92 13.78 -0.59
C ASP A 168 -0.06 13.04 -1.50
N GLY A 169 -1.11 12.50 -0.90
CA GLY A 169 -2.28 12.02 -1.63
C GLY A 169 -3.09 13.19 -2.24
N TYR A 170 -3.78 12.92 -3.35
CA TYR A 170 -4.61 13.91 -4.08
C TYR A 170 -5.69 14.61 -3.22
N GLU A 171 -6.04 14.07 -2.05
CA GLU A 171 -7.11 14.60 -1.19
C GLU A 171 -6.82 16.00 -0.62
N LYS A 172 -5.55 16.46 -0.57
CA LYS A 172 -5.23 17.81 -0.11
C LYS A 172 -5.55 18.93 -1.12
N TYR A 173 -5.74 18.63 -2.41
CA TYR A 173 -5.91 19.66 -3.44
C TYR A 173 -7.36 20.05 -3.74
N ASN A 174 -8.34 19.38 -3.11
CA ASN A 174 -9.77 19.74 -3.23
C ASN A 174 -10.19 20.86 -2.24
N LEU A 175 -9.26 21.69 -1.78
CA LEU A 175 -9.58 22.89 -1.01
C LEU A 175 -10.12 23.96 -1.98
N HIS A 176 -11.42 23.91 -2.28
CA HIS A 176 -12.14 25.02 -2.88
C HIS A 176 -12.92 25.73 -1.76
N GLY A 177 -12.43 26.88 -1.29
CA GLY A 177 -13.13 27.70 -0.29
C GLY A 177 -12.23 28.63 0.54
N ALA A 178 -12.85 29.38 1.44
CA ALA A 178 -12.15 30.19 2.44
C ALA A 178 -11.40 29.26 3.41
N GLY A 179 -10.07 29.22 3.33
CA GLY A 179 -9.22 28.32 4.13
C GLY A 179 -7.95 27.83 3.42
N VAL A 180 -7.89 27.95 2.09
CA VAL A 180 -6.71 27.58 1.28
C VAL A 180 -5.45 28.34 1.73
N ASP A 181 -5.58 29.65 1.96
CA ASP A 181 -4.46 30.50 2.40
C ASP A 181 -3.95 30.13 3.80
N GLU A 182 -4.80 29.59 4.67
CA GLU A 182 -4.40 29.13 5.99
C GLU A 182 -3.71 27.77 5.91
N ALA A 183 -4.26 26.83 5.13
CA ALA A 183 -3.63 25.54 4.87
C ALA A 183 -2.25 25.69 4.22
N PHE A 184 -2.11 26.57 3.23
CA PHE A 184 -0.83 26.88 2.61
C PHE A 184 0.17 27.49 3.60
N ARG A 185 -0.28 28.42 4.45
CA ARG A 185 0.55 28.99 5.52
C ARG A 185 0.98 27.94 6.54
N GLN A 186 0.11 27.01 6.90
CA GLN A 186 0.42 25.93 7.83
C GLN A 186 1.43 24.94 7.23
N GLU A 187 1.26 24.54 5.96
CA GLU A 187 2.20 23.67 5.26
C GLU A 187 3.57 24.33 5.12
N LYS A 188 3.61 25.63 4.78
CA LYS A 188 4.87 26.40 4.75
C LYS A 188 5.54 26.44 6.12
N ARG A 189 4.79 26.70 7.19
CA ARG A 189 5.34 26.69 8.56
C ARG A 189 5.89 25.32 8.93
N ARG A 190 5.20 24.24 8.59
CA ARG A 190 5.66 22.86 8.81
C ARG A 190 6.99 22.63 8.10
N GLU A 191 7.06 22.93 6.82
CA GLU A 191 8.29 22.73 6.03
C GLU A 191 9.45 23.56 6.58
N ASP A 192 9.23 24.83 6.89
CA ASP A 192 10.23 25.72 7.47
C ASP A 192 10.72 25.20 8.84
N SER A 193 9.83 24.62 9.65
CA SER A 193 10.17 24.06 10.97
C SER A 193 11.00 22.78 10.83
N LEU A 194 10.65 21.90 9.89
CA LEU A 194 11.44 20.70 9.59
C LEU A 194 12.82 21.06 9.06
N ARG A 195 12.92 22.07 8.19
CA ARG A 195 14.20 22.61 7.70
C ARG A 195 15.05 23.17 8.85
N ARG A 196 14.45 23.93 9.77
CA ARG A 196 15.14 24.42 10.99
C ARG A 196 15.60 23.28 11.91
N ALA A 197 14.84 22.18 11.97
CA ALA A 197 15.24 20.96 12.66
C ALA A 197 16.32 20.13 11.92
N GLY A 198 16.84 20.64 10.79
CA GLY A 198 17.92 20.06 10.02
C GLY A 198 17.50 19.02 9.00
N PHE A 199 16.19 18.83 8.78
CA PHE A 199 15.69 17.88 7.79
C PHE A 199 15.65 18.49 6.39
N ARG A 200 16.03 17.68 5.40
CA ARG A 200 15.70 17.90 3.99
C ARG A 200 14.41 17.15 3.69
N VAL A 201 13.50 17.79 2.95
CA VAL A 201 12.19 17.21 2.64
C VAL A 201 12.19 16.66 1.22
N ALA A 202 11.84 15.38 1.09
CA ALA A 202 11.52 14.69 -0.15
C ALA A 202 10.01 14.54 -0.23
N ARG A 203 9.35 15.14 -1.22
CA ARG A 203 7.90 15.07 -1.39
C ARG A 203 7.57 14.47 -2.74
N TRP A 204 6.60 13.57 -2.75
CA TRP A 204 6.14 12.91 -3.98
C TRP A 204 4.66 12.54 -3.87
N GLU A 205 4.05 12.29 -5.02
CA GLU A 205 2.64 11.92 -5.12
C GLU A 205 2.46 10.63 -5.94
N TYR A 206 1.21 10.21 -6.17
CA TYR A 206 0.92 9.04 -7.01
C TYR A 206 1.52 9.13 -8.41
N HIS A 207 1.59 10.32 -9.00
CA HIS A 207 2.15 10.49 -10.34
C HIS A 207 3.65 10.15 -10.37
N ASP A 208 4.39 10.40 -9.29
CA ASP A 208 5.79 10.03 -9.15
C ASP A 208 5.98 8.53 -8.93
N LEU A 209 5.00 7.87 -8.30
CA LEU A 209 5.02 6.41 -8.14
C LEU A 209 4.76 5.68 -9.47
N SER A 210 4.23 6.36 -10.49
CA SER A 210 4.00 5.75 -11.81
C SER A 210 5.28 5.35 -12.53
N ASP A 211 6.40 5.98 -12.19
CA ASP A 211 7.73 5.65 -12.69
C ASP A 211 8.70 5.64 -11.51
N PRO A 212 9.19 4.47 -11.06
CA PRO A 212 10.11 4.39 -9.93
C PRO A 212 11.36 5.26 -10.06
N MET A 213 11.79 5.64 -11.27
CA MET A 213 12.93 6.53 -11.49
C MET A 213 12.62 8.00 -11.15
N ARG A 214 11.34 8.41 -11.13
CA ARG A 214 10.94 9.72 -10.60
C ARG A 214 11.13 9.77 -9.09
N LEU A 215 10.62 8.75 -8.39
CA LEU A 215 10.85 8.61 -6.95
C LEU A 215 12.35 8.56 -6.63
N ASP A 216 13.14 7.77 -7.37
CA ASP A 216 14.61 7.73 -7.18
C ASP A 216 15.24 9.13 -7.27
N ARG A 217 14.87 9.92 -8.29
CA ARG A 217 15.40 11.28 -8.47
C ARG A 217 15.03 12.21 -7.31
N ILE A 218 13.81 12.10 -6.78
CA ILE A 218 13.33 12.88 -5.64
C ILE A 218 14.11 12.51 -4.37
N LEU A 219 14.30 11.21 -4.12
CA LEU A 219 15.05 10.73 -2.96
C LEU A 219 16.52 11.17 -3.03
N ARG A 220 17.14 11.11 -4.22
CA ARG A 220 18.51 11.60 -4.44
C ARG A 220 18.64 13.11 -4.32
N SER A 221 17.67 13.90 -4.77
CA SER A 221 17.74 15.36 -4.65
C SER A 221 17.60 15.82 -3.19
N ALA A 222 16.85 15.08 -2.37
CA ALA A 222 16.86 15.22 -0.92
C ALA A 222 18.14 14.65 -0.27
N GLY A 223 19.03 14.05 -1.06
CA GLY A 223 20.35 13.53 -0.72
C GLY A 223 20.35 12.27 0.12
N LEU A 224 19.41 11.36 -0.19
CA LEU A 224 19.56 9.95 0.11
C LEU A 224 20.47 9.29 -0.94
N VAL A 225 21.13 8.21 -0.50
CA VAL A 225 21.92 7.34 -1.35
C VAL A 225 21.44 5.90 -1.12
N PRO A 226 21.22 5.09 -2.18
CA PRO A 226 20.90 3.68 -2.01
C PRO A 226 21.99 2.95 -1.23
N VAL A 227 21.59 2.05 -0.33
CA VAL A 227 22.49 1.22 0.48
C VAL A 227 22.63 -0.20 -0.08
N ASN A 228 21.76 -0.58 -1.03
CA ASN A 228 21.78 -1.83 -1.75
C ASN A 228 21.67 -1.58 -3.27
N PRO A 229 22.11 -2.52 -4.12
CA PRO A 229 21.75 -2.52 -5.54
C PRO A 229 20.22 -2.57 -5.73
N PRO A 230 19.66 -1.92 -6.76
CA PRO A 230 18.24 -1.98 -7.04
C PRO A 230 17.80 -3.39 -7.48
N ASP A 231 16.61 -3.81 -7.01
CA ASP A 231 15.95 -5.03 -7.47
C ASP A 231 15.26 -4.78 -8.83
N LEU A 232 16.05 -4.94 -9.89
CA LEU A 232 15.59 -4.73 -11.26
C LEU A 232 14.44 -5.66 -11.66
N ALA A 233 14.35 -6.86 -11.08
CA ALA A 233 13.27 -7.79 -11.39
C ALA A 233 11.94 -7.27 -10.83
N MET A 234 11.95 -6.76 -9.60
CA MET A 234 10.78 -6.17 -8.96
C MET A 234 10.36 -4.86 -9.62
N LEU A 235 11.31 -3.99 -9.95
CA LEU A 235 11.03 -2.75 -10.68
C LEU A 235 10.43 -3.01 -12.07
N ARG A 236 10.94 -4.01 -12.81
CA ARG A 236 10.38 -4.41 -14.11
C ARG A 236 9.01 -5.07 -14.00
N ALA A 237 8.74 -5.77 -12.90
CA ALA A 237 7.46 -6.42 -12.64
C ALA A 237 6.40 -5.44 -12.09
N TYR A 238 6.81 -4.26 -11.64
CA TYR A 238 5.90 -3.23 -11.17
C TYR A 238 4.98 -2.76 -12.31
N ARG A 239 3.70 -2.65 -11.99
CA ARG A 239 2.65 -2.24 -12.91
C ARG A 239 1.90 -1.10 -12.22
N PRO A 240 2.31 0.16 -12.47
CA PRO A 240 1.68 1.30 -11.84
C PRO A 240 0.22 1.40 -12.26
N THR A 241 -0.60 1.87 -11.35
CA THR A 241 -1.97 2.31 -11.63
C THR A 241 -2.13 3.73 -11.09
N GLY A 242 -3.21 4.40 -11.46
CA GLY A 242 -3.63 5.62 -10.77
C GLY A 242 -3.92 5.37 -9.27
N PRO A 243 -4.30 6.43 -8.54
CA PRO A 243 -4.69 6.31 -7.14
C PRO A 243 -5.77 5.23 -6.97
N PRO A 244 -5.73 4.45 -5.88
CA PRO A 244 -6.75 3.44 -5.65
C PRO A 244 -8.10 4.11 -5.39
N ARG A 245 -9.17 3.41 -5.75
CA ARG A 245 -10.50 3.75 -5.27
C ARG A 245 -10.65 3.21 -3.85
N LEU A 246 -11.03 4.10 -2.93
CA LEU A 246 -11.53 3.71 -1.62
C LEU A 246 -13.02 3.43 -1.77
N ALA A 247 -13.46 2.31 -1.21
CA ALA A 247 -14.85 1.88 -1.19
C ALA A 247 -15.55 2.37 0.07
#